data_AF-A0A4P7KZJ8-F1
#
_entry.id   AF-A0A4P7KZJ8-F1
#
_cell.length_a   1.000
_cell.length_b   1.000
_cell.length_c   1.000
_cell.angle_alpha   90.00
_cell.angle_beta   90.00
_cell.angle_gamma   90.00
#
_symmetry.space_group_name_H-M   'P 1'
#
loop_
_entity.id
_entity.type
_entity.pdbx_description
1 polymer ?
#
loop_
_entity_poly.entity_id
_entity_poly.type
_entity_poly.pdbx_seq_one_letter_code
_entity_poly.pdbx_strand_id
1 'polypeptide(L)'
;MYLLTEKLHISDVITMKIDFYQEVEVREGAKNSNYAKCKGVVLGISEEDGIVYGYAVAIHGKENTVYFEKDDLIPTGIAFKREDFY
;
A
#
# COMPACT_ATOMS: atom_id res chain seq x y z
N MET A 1 -42.82 -12.31 -16.99
CA MET A 1 -41.67 -12.47 -17.90
C MET A 1 -40.48 -11.76 -17.25
N TYR A 2 -39.31 -12.38 -17.24
CA TYR A 2 -38.22 -12.25 -16.27
C TYR A 2 -37.63 -10.85 -16.02
N LEU A 3 -37.22 -10.65 -14.76
CA LEU A 3 -36.36 -9.59 -14.20
C LEU A 3 -35.02 -9.46 -14.91
N LEU A 4 -34.46 -8.24 -14.96
CA LEU A 4 -33.02 -8.01 -14.82
C LEU A 4 -32.79 -6.71 -14.03
N THR A 5 -32.74 -6.87 -12.71
CA THR A 5 -32.09 -5.93 -11.80
C THR A 5 -30.61 -5.97 -12.13
N GLU A 6 -30.10 -4.92 -12.78
CA GLU A 6 -28.68 -4.79 -13.06
C GLU A 6 -27.93 -4.72 -11.72
N LYS A 7 -27.29 -5.83 -11.36
CA LYS A 7 -26.38 -5.92 -10.22
C LYS A 7 -25.23 -4.96 -10.48
N LEU A 8 -25.12 -3.91 -9.66
CA LEU A 8 -23.84 -3.21 -9.47
C LEU A 8 -22.76 -4.27 -9.25
N HIS A 9 -21.82 -4.38 -10.17
CA HIS A 9 -20.64 -5.21 -10.01
C HIS A 9 -19.79 -4.61 -8.88
N ILE A 10 -19.73 -5.31 -7.76
CA ILE A 10 -18.84 -5.03 -6.62
C ILE A 10 -17.42 -5.45 -7.03
N SER A 11 -16.88 -4.82 -8.07
CA SER A 11 -15.47 -4.94 -8.46
C SER A 11 -14.70 -3.63 -8.30
N ASP A 12 -15.39 -2.52 -8.05
CA ASP A 12 -14.78 -1.31 -7.48
C ASP A 12 -14.58 -1.49 -5.97
N VAL A 13 -13.96 -2.61 -5.56
CA VAL A 13 -13.07 -2.49 -4.40
C VAL A 13 -12.02 -1.51 -4.90
N ILE A 14 -12.21 -0.22 -4.57
CA ILE A 14 -11.21 0.81 -4.72
C ILE A 14 -10.03 0.29 -3.92
N THR A 15 -9.18 -0.51 -4.58
CA THR A 15 -7.87 -0.85 -4.08
C THR A 15 -7.19 0.50 -4.11
N MET A 16 -7.18 1.19 -2.97
CA MET A 16 -6.54 2.48 -2.85
C MET A 16 -5.09 2.24 -3.25
N LYS A 17 -4.74 2.67 -4.47
CA LYS A 17 -3.39 2.52 -4.99
C LYS A 17 -2.51 3.35 -4.07
N ILE A 18 -1.56 2.69 -3.43
CA ILE A 18 -0.57 3.39 -2.62
C ILE A 18 0.44 4.00 -3.59
N ASP A 19 0.58 5.32 -3.55
CA ASP A 19 1.51 6.09 -4.38
C ASP A 19 2.83 6.38 -3.63
N PHE A 20 3.82 6.88 -4.38
CA PHE A 20 5.08 7.32 -3.81
C PHE A 20 4.86 8.37 -2.72
N TYR A 21 5.69 8.30 -1.69
CA TYR A 21 5.68 9.19 -0.53
C TYR A 21 4.43 9.12 0.34
N GLN A 22 3.52 8.16 0.09
CA GLN A 22 2.44 7.89 1.03
C GLN A 22 2.95 7.14 2.26
N GLU A 23 2.41 7.52 3.41
CA GLU A 23 2.59 6.79 4.65
C GLU A 23 1.71 5.55 4.66
N VAL A 24 2.33 4.44 5.05
CA VAL A 24 1.69 3.15 5.20
C VAL A 24 1.96 2.59 6.59
N GLU A 25 1.02 1.79 7.07
CA GLU A 25 1.19 0.96 8.24
C GLU A 25 1.25 -0.50 7.82
N VAL A 26 2.20 -1.24 8.37
CA VAL A 26 2.36 -2.68 8.14
C VAL A 26 1.30 -3.44 8.92
N ARG A 27 0.53 -4.27 8.24
CA ARG A 27 -0.58 -5.04 8.80
C ARG A 27 -0.10 -6.02 9.88
N GLU A 28 -0.92 -6.20 10.91
CA GLU A 28 -0.77 -7.28 11.88
C GLU A 28 -1.04 -8.62 11.17
N GLY A 29 0.03 -9.35 10.85
CA GLY A 29 -0.03 -10.56 10.02
C GLY A 29 0.73 -10.46 8.70
N ALA A 30 1.39 -9.33 8.43
CA ALA A 30 2.27 -9.20 7.28
C ALA A 30 3.37 -10.27 7.31
N LYS A 31 3.80 -10.72 6.13
CA LYS A 31 4.86 -11.74 5.98
C LYS A 31 6.14 -11.36 6.74
N ASN A 32 6.42 -10.06 6.81
CA ASN A 32 7.52 -9.49 7.56
C ASN A 32 7.04 -9.00 8.94
N SER A 33 6.68 -9.94 9.81
CA SER A 33 6.06 -9.68 11.12
C SER A 33 6.91 -8.81 12.07
N ASN A 34 8.22 -8.74 11.87
CA ASN A 34 9.15 -7.86 12.60
C ASN A 34 8.84 -6.36 12.46
N TYR A 35 7.98 -6.00 11.50
CA TYR A 35 7.55 -4.64 11.24
C TYR A 35 6.05 -4.44 11.45
N ALA A 36 5.32 -5.43 11.98
CA ALA A 36 3.89 -5.31 12.22
C ALA A 36 3.58 -4.06 13.07
N LYS A 37 2.56 -3.29 12.67
CA LYS A 37 2.16 -2.00 13.28
C LYS A 37 3.21 -0.89 13.18
N CYS A 38 4.35 -1.13 12.54
CA CYS A 38 5.27 -0.06 12.19
C CYS A 38 4.70 0.76 11.04
N LYS A 39 4.97 2.06 11.08
CA LYS A 39 4.68 2.99 9.99
C LYS A 39 5.93 3.27 9.18
N GLY A 40 5.74 3.59 7.92
CA GLY A 40 6.82 3.97 7.03
C GLY A 40 6.30 4.65 5.78
N VAL A 41 7.21 5.04 4.90
CA VAL A 41 6.90 5.78 3.69
C VAL A 41 7.30 4.98 2.46
N VAL A 42 6.40 4.94 1.47
CA VAL A 42 6.67 4.28 0.19
C VAL A 42 7.71 5.07 -0.59
N LEU A 43 8.87 4.46 -0.82
CA LEU A 43 9.95 5.01 -1.64
C LEU A 43 10.07 4.29 -3.00
N GLY A 44 9.46 3.12 -3.15
CA GLY A 44 9.46 2.34 -4.38
C GLY A 44 8.17 1.57 -4.57
N ILE A 45 7.73 1.45 -5.82
CA ILE A 45 6.56 0.66 -6.21
C ILE A 45 7.03 -0.36 -7.23
N SER A 46 6.78 -1.65 -6.97
CA SER A 46 6.98 -2.72 -7.95
C SER A 46 5.70 -2.85 -8.76
N GLU A 47 5.68 -2.28 -9.96
CA GLU A 47 4.53 -2.26 -10.86
C GLU A 47 4.95 -2.68 -12.28
N GLU A 48 4.18 -3.57 -12.90
CA GLU A 48 4.33 -3.98 -14.31
C GLU A 48 2.95 -4.06 -14.94
N ASP A 49 2.76 -3.47 -16.13
CA ASP A 49 1.48 -3.44 -16.85
C ASP A 49 0.27 -2.96 -15.99
N GLY A 50 0.51 -2.04 -15.06
CA GLY A 50 -0.50 -1.52 -14.13
C GLY A 50 -0.83 -2.44 -12.94
N ILE A 51 -0.15 -3.58 -12.83
CA ILE A 51 -0.28 -4.52 -11.71
C ILE A 51 0.80 -4.22 -10.69
N VAL A 52 0.38 -3.86 -9.47
CA VAL A 52 1.30 -3.66 -8.35
C VAL A 52 1.55 -4.99 -7.64
N TYR A 53 2.82 -5.38 -7.52
CA TYR A 53 3.26 -6.58 -6.81
C TYR A 53 3.63 -6.30 -5.36
N GLY A 54 4.12 -5.09 -5.08
CA GLY A 54 4.52 -4.69 -3.75
C GLY A 54 5.21 -3.34 -3.71
N TYR A 55 5.70 -3.01 -2.52
CA TYR A 55 6.17 -1.68 -2.19
C TYR A 55 7.49 -1.76 -1.42
N ALA A 56 8.41 -0.85 -1.71
CA ALA A 56 9.60 -0.62 -0.92
C ALA A 56 9.31 0.53 0.05
N VAL A 57 9.33 0.23 1.35
CA VAL A 57 8.93 1.15 2.42
C VAL A 57 10.12 1.44 3.32
N ALA A 58 10.44 2.73 3.49
CA ALA A 58 11.34 3.18 4.54
C ALA A 58 10.59 3.22 5.87
N ILE A 59 10.97 2.36 6.81
CA ILE A 59 10.29 2.25 8.10
C ILE A 59 10.76 3.38 9.02
N HIS A 60 9.82 4.11 9.63
CA HIS A 60 10.13 5.19 10.56
C HIS A 60 10.99 4.68 11.72
N GLY A 61 12.07 5.41 12.03
CA GLY A 61 13.01 5.04 13.08
C GLY A 61 13.95 3.87 12.75
N LYS A 62 13.96 3.40 11.49
CA LYS A 62 14.91 2.39 11.00
C LYS A 62 15.62 2.91 9.76
N GLU A 63 16.91 2.64 9.64
CA GLU A 63 17.73 3.09 8.50
C GLU A 63 17.54 2.24 7.24
N ASN A 64 16.66 1.23 7.28
CA ASN A 64 16.49 0.26 6.21
C ASN A 64 15.17 0.48 5.47
N THR A 65 15.23 0.34 4.15
CA THR A 65 14.05 0.19 3.29
C THR A 65 13.75 -1.29 3.12
N VAL A 66 12.49 -1.68 3.30
CA VAL A 66 12.05 -3.07 3.30
C VAL A 66 10.95 -3.28 2.27
N TYR A 67 11.00 -4.41 1.57
CA TYR A 67 9.95 -4.81 0.64
C TYR A 67 8.77 -5.43 1.38
N PHE A 68 7.56 -5.04 0.98
CA PHE A 68 6.29 -5.58 1.45
C PHE A 68 5.40 -5.94 0.26
N GLU A 69 4.61 -7.01 0.41
CA GLU A 69 3.59 -7.36 -0.58
C GLU A 69 2.47 -6.32 -0.55
N LYS A 70 1.72 -6.18 -1.65
CA LYS A 70 0.66 -5.18 -1.76
C LYS A 70 -0.41 -5.26 -0.66
N ASP A 71 -0.66 -6.47 -0.15
CA ASP A 71 -1.70 -6.78 0.83
C ASP A 71 -1.21 -6.68 2.30
N ASP A 72 0.11 -6.45 2.49
CA ASP A 72 0.77 -6.31 3.78
C ASP A 72 0.71 -4.87 4.33
N LEU A 73 0.27 -3.91 3.51
CA LEU A 73 0.29 -2.49 3.82
C LEU A 73 -1.10 -1.87 3.82
N ILE A 74 -1.30 -0.93 4.73
CA ILE A 74 -2.52 -0.13 4.84
C ILE A 74 -2.13 1.34 4.72
N PRO A 75 -2.67 2.10 3.75
CA PRO A 75 -2.41 3.53 3.67
C PRO A 75 -3.00 4.24 4.90
N THR A 76 -2.21 5.09 5.55
CA THR A 76 -2.69 5.86 6.71
C THR A 76 -3.46 7.12 6.30
N GLY A 77 -3.40 7.49 5.01
CA GLY A 77 -3.96 8.72 4.45
C GLY A 77 -3.02 9.93 4.54
N ILE A 78 -1.85 9.78 5.15
CA ILE A 78 -0.81 10.81 5.16
C ILE A 78 0.07 10.65 3.91
N ALA A 79 0.37 11.77 3.27
CA ALA A 79 1.32 11.82 2.16
C ALA A 79 2.39 12.87 2.47
N PHE A 80 3.65 12.46 2.30
CA PHE A 80 4.81 13.33 2.44
C PHE A 80 5.14 13.98 1.11
N LYS A 81 5.89 15.07 1.17
CA LYS A 81 6.44 15.70 -0.03
C LYS A 81 7.78 15.06 -0.35
N ARG A 82 8.16 15.08 -1.62
CA ARG A 82 9.49 14.64 -2.05
C ARG A 82 10.60 15.44 -1.35
N GLU A 83 10.36 16.73 -1.10
CA GLU A 83 11.29 17.61 -0.38
C GLU A 83 11.56 17.17 1.07
N ASP A 84 10.72 16.32 1.66
CA ASP A 84 10.98 15.78 3.00
C ASP A 84 12.11 14.73 3.00
N PHE A 85 12.58 14.30 1.82
CA PHE A 85 13.60 13.25 1.64
C PHE A 85 14.87 13.71 0.90
N TYR A 86 14.91 14.93 0.35
CA TYR A 86 16.03 15.50 -0.43
C TYR A 86 16.20 17.00 -0.17
#